data_AF-A0A2G6EBK7-F1
#
_entry.id   AF-A0A2G6EBK7-F1
#
_cell.length_a   1.000
_cell.length_b   1.000
_cell.length_c   1.000
_cell.angle_alpha   90.00
_cell.angle_beta   90.00
_cell.angle_gamma   90.00
#
_symmetry.space_group_name_H-M   'P 1'
#
loop_
_entity.id
_entity.type
_entity.pdbx_description
1 polymer ?
#
loop_
_entity_poly.entity_id
_entity_poly.type
_entity_poly.pdbx_seq_one_letter_code
_entity_poly.pdbx_strand_id
1 'polypeptide(L)'
;MTLQEEIKYLIHSHGIKQNWLAKKLGLKPQTFSYLLNDSNKIDKHLYTKIKDILNNKDNEMEFFSRISENNLDLFADEKLRIGIGGRIRIFAKKKYGTLKKLAQAIDISPQQLHQYISGKREPGSKILLKLLNKGCDINWLLSGSESLEYHKIEKLEKELHKLQENLDQISSIIKNKVL
;
A
#
# COMPACT_ATOMS: atom_id res chain seq x y z
N MET A 1 19.77 26.63 10.49
CA MET A 1 19.19 25.82 9.41
C MET A 1 18.62 26.78 8.38
N THR A 2 19.22 26.83 7.20
CA THR A 2 18.68 27.60 6.08
C THR A 2 17.48 26.86 5.47
N LEU A 3 16.53 27.58 4.84
CA LEU A 3 15.38 26.96 4.17
C LEU A 3 15.79 25.91 3.12
N GLN A 4 17.00 26.05 2.57
CA GLN A 4 17.57 25.14 1.58
C GLN A 4 18.05 23.83 2.17
N GLU A 5 18.70 23.87 3.33
CA GLU A 5 19.10 22.67 4.07
C GLU A 5 17.88 21.84 4.46
N GLU A 6 16.79 22.50 4.84
CA GLU A 6 15.52 21.84 5.14
C GLU A 6 14.92 21.20 3.88
N ILE A 7 14.89 21.89 2.74
CA ILE A 7 14.42 21.31 1.47
C ILE A 7 15.32 20.13 1.03
N LYS A 8 16.65 20.26 1.15
CA LYS A 8 17.59 19.17 0.86
C LYS A 8 17.30 17.96 1.76
N TYR A 9 17.14 18.19 3.06
CA TYR A 9 16.77 17.14 4.00
C TYR A 9 15.44 16.48 3.64
N LEU A 10 14.42 17.26 3.29
CA LEU A 10 13.11 16.75 2.87
C LEU A 10 13.19 15.93 1.56
N ILE A 11 13.99 16.37 0.59
CA ILE A 11 14.23 15.65 -0.66
C ILE A 11 14.92 14.31 -0.38
N HIS A 12 15.92 14.29 0.50
CA HIS A 12 16.64 13.08 0.90
C HIS A 12 15.75 12.14 1.73
N SER A 13 14.97 12.66 2.68
CA SER A 13 14.11 11.84 3.54
C SER A 13 12.94 11.21 2.78
N HIS A 14 12.40 11.90 1.77
CA HIS A 14 11.31 11.39 0.92
C HIS A 14 11.81 10.67 -0.35
N GLY A 15 13.12 10.46 -0.51
CA GLY A 15 13.71 9.73 -1.64
C GLY A 15 13.47 10.36 -3.02
N ILE A 16 13.39 11.68 -3.10
CA ILE A 16 12.89 12.38 -4.30
C ILE A 16 14.03 12.74 -5.24
N LYS A 17 13.91 12.37 -6.51
CA LYS A 17 14.84 12.83 -7.56
C LYS A 17 14.65 14.34 -7.77
N GLN A 18 15.71 15.13 -7.58
CA GLN A 18 15.68 16.60 -7.73
C GLN A 18 15.12 17.04 -9.09
N ASN A 19 15.42 16.28 -10.16
CA ASN A 19 14.91 16.53 -11.51
C ASN A 19 13.38 16.43 -11.62
N TRP A 20 12.74 15.58 -10.81
CA TRP A 20 11.29 15.43 -10.79
C TRP A 20 10.63 16.65 -10.15
N LEU A 21 11.18 17.11 -9.02
CA LEU A 21 10.67 18.28 -8.31
C LEU A 21 10.84 19.56 -9.14
N ALA A 22 11.98 19.69 -9.84
CA ALA A 22 12.22 20.77 -10.79
C ALA A 22 11.14 20.84 -11.88
N LYS A 23 10.81 19.71 -12.51
CA LYS A 23 9.78 19.62 -13.54
C LYS A 23 8.40 19.99 -13.01
N LYS A 24 8.02 19.53 -11.81
CA LYS A 24 6.70 19.84 -11.22
C LYS A 24 6.57 21.31 -10.78
N LEU A 25 7.69 21.97 -10.51
CA LEU A 25 7.76 23.42 -10.30
C LEU A 25 7.82 24.23 -11.61
N GLY A 26 7.83 23.58 -12.77
CA GLY A 26 8.00 24.24 -14.07
C GLY A 26 9.40 24.82 -14.31
N LEU A 27 10.40 24.40 -13.52
CA LEU A 27 11.76 24.89 -13.57
C LEU A 27 12.67 23.95 -14.35
N LYS A 28 13.69 24.50 -15.01
CA LYS A 28 14.76 23.68 -15.60
C LYS A 28 15.52 22.98 -14.47
N PRO A 29 15.92 21.70 -14.62
CA PRO A 29 16.66 20.96 -13.59
C PRO A 29 17.94 21.65 -13.12
N GLN A 30 18.64 22.30 -14.06
CA GLN A 30 19.85 23.08 -13.80
C GLN A 30 19.56 24.30 -12.92
N THR A 31 18.45 25.01 -13.18
CA THR A 31 17.99 26.15 -12.39
C THR A 31 17.59 25.71 -10.98
N PHE A 32 16.91 24.58 -10.84
CA PHE A 32 16.54 24.04 -9.54
C PHE A 32 17.76 23.57 -8.72
N SER A 33 18.73 22.92 -9.38
CA SER A 33 19.99 22.53 -8.74
C SER A 33 20.79 23.75 -8.26
N TYR A 34 20.80 24.83 -9.05
CA TYR A 34 21.39 26.11 -8.65
C TYR A 34 20.65 26.74 -7.46
N LEU A 35 19.31 26.74 -7.45
CA LEU A 35 18.51 27.25 -6.34
C LEU A 35 18.71 26.48 -5.02
N LEU A 36 19.02 25.17 -5.10
CA LEU A 36 19.31 24.35 -3.93
C LEU A 36 20.73 24.55 -3.39
N ASN A 37 21.66 25.01 -4.22
CA ASN A 37 23.07 25.13 -3.88
C ASN A 37 23.52 26.56 -3.61
N ASP A 38 22.76 27.57 -4.06
CA ASP A 38 23.09 28.98 -3.87
C ASP A 38 22.10 29.65 -2.89
N SER A 39 22.60 30.05 -1.72
CA SER A 39 21.86 30.23 -0.45
C SER A 39 20.84 31.36 -0.40
N ASN A 40 20.82 32.25 -1.38
CA ASN A 40 20.14 33.55 -1.28
C ASN A 40 18.86 33.72 -2.13
N LYS A 41 18.35 32.67 -2.79
CA LYS A 41 17.30 32.82 -3.81
C LYS A 41 16.01 32.00 -3.58
N ILE A 42 15.88 31.29 -2.45
CA ILE A 42 14.61 30.63 -2.11
C ILE A 42 13.78 31.55 -1.22
N ASP A 43 12.76 32.16 -1.80
CA ASP A 43 11.76 32.95 -1.09
C ASP A 43 10.74 32.05 -0.37
N LYS A 44 10.08 32.62 0.65
CA LYS A 44 9.13 31.90 1.52
C LYS A 44 7.97 31.28 0.74
N HIS A 45 7.55 31.92 -0.36
CA HIS A 45 6.47 31.44 -1.21
C HIS A 45 6.88 30.23 -2.07
N LEU A 46 8.11 30.20 -2.57
CA LEU A 46 8.67 29.01 -3.22
C LEU A 46 8.84 27.85 -2.23
N TYR A 47 9.30 28.13 -1.01
CA TYR A 47 9.39 27.11 0.04
C TYR A 47 8.02 26.50 0.38
N THR A 48 6.96 27.30 0.53
CA THR A 48 5.62 26.77 0.78
C THR A 48 5.11 25.92 -0.36
N LYS A 49 5.35 26.30 -1.62
CA LYS A 49 4.98 25.48 -2.78
C LYS A 49 5.72 24.14 -2.82
N ILE A 50 7.02 24.14 -2.52
CA ILE A 50 7.81 22.92 -2.44
C ILE A 50 7.24 22.01 -1.34
N LYS A 51 6.99 22.54 -0.15
CA LYS A 51 6.41 21.78 0.96
C LYS A 51 5.02 21.23 0.64
N ASP A 52 4.19 22.00 -0.07
CA ASP A 52 2.86 21.57 -0.48
C ASP A 52 2.91 20.46 -1.54
N ILE A 53 3.87 20.53 -2.48
CA ILE A 53 4.12 19.45 -3.46
C ILE A 53 4.69 18.20 -2.77
N LEU A 54 5.50 18.37 -1.73
CA LEU A 54 6.05 17.28 -0.94
C LEU A 54 4.99 16.60 -0.05
N ASN A 55 4.09 17.38 0.56
CA ASN A 55 3.00 16.86 1.39
C ASN A 55 1.88 16.24 0.54
N ASN A 56 1.53 16.84 -0.61
CA ASN A 56 0.56 16.24 -1.54
C ASN A 56 1.10 15.01 -2.29
N LYS A 57 2.42 14.76 -2.22
CA LYS A 57 3.05 13.57 -2.80
C LYS A 57 2.65 12.28 -2.10
N ASP A 58 2.25 12.34 -0.83
CA ASP A 58 1.73 11.18 -0.10
C ASP A 58 0.43 10.65 -0.74
N ASN A 59 -0.27 11.47 -1.55
CA ASN A 59 -1.49 11.06 -2.24
C ASN A 59 -1.29 10.74 -3.74
N GLU A 60 -0.30 11.33 -4.43
CA GLU A 60 -0.13 11.13 -5.88
C GLU A 60 1.07 10.26 -6.29
N MET A 61 2.11 10.10 -5.45
CA MET A 61 3.36 9.48 -5.91
C MET A 61 3.49 7.96 -5.71
N GLU A 62 2.58 7.33 -4.97
CA GLU A 62 2.42 5.87 -5.06
C GLU A 62 1.83 5.44 -6.42
N PHE A 63 1.09 6.33 -7.09
CA PHE A 63 0.37 5.98 -8.33
C PHE A 63 1.26 6.07 -9.57
N PHE A 64 2.07 7.13 -9.72
CA PHE A 64 2.87 7.34 -10.94
C PHE A 64 4.24 6.65 -10.96
N SER A 65 4.83 6.35 -9.79
CA SER A 65 6.12 5.63 -9.73
C SER A 65 6.01 4.18 -10.21
N ARG A 66 4.83 3.54 -10.06
CA ARG A 66 4.57 2.19 -10.61
C ARG A 66 4.35 2.17 -12.12
N ILE A 67 3.96 3.29 -12.73
CA ILE A 67 3.62 3.36 -14.16
C ILE A 67 4.85 3.66 -15.01
N SER A 68 5.79 4.49 -14.54
CA SER A 68 6.92 4.93 -15.36
C SER A 68 8.26 4.21 -15.15
N GLU A 69 8.42 3.35 -14.14
CA GLU A 69 9.59 2.43 -14.08
C GLU A 69 9.32 1.06 -14.71
N ASN A 70 8.09 0.79 -15.16
CA ASN A 70 7.89 -0.20 -16.21
C ASN A 70 8.26 0.48 -17.53
N ASN A 71 9.51 0.31 -17.96
CA ASN A 71 9.70 0.04 -19.39
C ASN A 71 8.69 -1.06 -19.71
N LEU A 72 7.61 -0.71 -20.41
CA LEU A 72 6.64 -1.67 -20.91
C LEU A 72 7.33 -2.41 -22.06
N ASP A 73 8.38 -3.14 -21.74
CA ASP A 73 8.85 -4.21 -22.57
C ASP A 73 7.79 -5.31 -22.41
N LEU A 74 6.87 -5.36 -23.38
CA LEU A 74 5.79 -6.35 -23.44
C LEU A 74 6.31 -7.80 -23.37
N PHE A 75 7.63 -8.00 -23.49
CA PHE A 75 8.27 -9.30 -23.57
C PHE A 75 9.46 -9.50 -22.61
N ALA A 76 9.78 -8.55 -21.71
CA ALA A 76 10.85 -8.75 -20.73
C ALA A 76 10.34 -9.38 -19.42
N ASP A 77 10.51 -10.70 -19.35
CA ASP A 77 10.80 -11.50 -18.16
C ASP A 77 9.93 -11.26 -16.91
N GLU A 78 8.82 -11.98 -16.85
CA GLU A 78 8.55 -13.14 -15.97
C GLU A 78 9.25 -13.32 -14.59
N LYS A 79 9.91 -12.31 -14.02
CA LYS A 79 10.33 -12.31 -12.61
C LYS A 79 9.15 -11.89 -11.72
N LEU A 80 8.21 -12.82 -11.63
CA LEU A 80 7.34 -13.15 -10.48
C LEU A 80 6.61 -11.98 -9.80
N ARG A 81 5.79 -11.25 -10.57
CA ARG A 81 4.57 -10.69 -9.96
C ARG A 81 3.76 -11.89 -9.43
N ILE A 82 3.55 -11.96 -8.12
CA ILE A 82 2.76 -13.04 -7.49
C ILE A 82 1.40 -13.04 -8.16
N GLY A 83 1.12 -14.03 -9.01
CA GLY A 83 -0.15 -14.13 -9.73
C GLY A 83 -1.34 -14.32 -8.80
N ILE A 84 -2.55 -14.23 -9.34
CA ILE A 84 -3.81 -14.42 -8.60
C ILE A 84 -3.74 -15.68 -7.73
N GLY A 85 -3.25 -16.80 -8.28
CA GLY A 85 -3.11 -18.04 -7.55
C GLY A 85 -2.17 -17.98 -6.34
N GLY A 86 -1.09 -17.20 -6.42
CA GLY A 86 -0.20 -16.95 -5.29
C GLY A 86 -0.87 -16.09 -4.21
N ARG A 87 -1.65 -15.07 -4.63
CA ARG A 87 -2.42 -14.23 -3.70
C ARG A 87 -3.54 -15.00 -2.99
N ILE A 88 -4.20 -15.94 -3.68
CA ILE A 88 -5.15 -16.88 -3.05
C ILE A 88 -4.45 -17.69 -1.95
N ARG A 89 -3.21 -18.17 -2.16
CA ARG A 89 -2.48 -18.90 -1.11
C ARG A 89 -2.17 -18.03 0.09
N ILE A 90 -1.75 -16.78 -0.14
CA ILE A 90 -1.47 -15.82 0.93
C ILE A 90 -2.72 -15.59 1.78
N PHE A 91 -3.85 -15.29 1.12
CA PHE A 91 -5.14 -15.12 1.80
C PHE A 91 -5.55 -16.36 2.60
N ALA A 92 -5.46 -17.55 2.00
CA ALA A 92 -5.78 -18.80 2.66
C ALA A 92 -4.90 -19.03 3.90
N LYS A 93 -3.60 -18.76 3.80
CA LYS A 93 -2.66 -18.91 4.91
C LYS A 93 -2.96 -17.93 6.03
N LYS A 94 -3.19 -16.64 5.72
CA LYS A 94 -3.47 -15.58 6.71
C LYS A 94 -4.77 -15.85 7.47
N LYS A 95 -5.85 -16.24 6.77
CA LYS A 95 -7.19 -16.33 7.38
C LYS A 95 -7.58 -17.75 7.85
N TYR A 96 -7.14 -18.78 7.15
CA TYR A 96 -7.60 -20.16 7.36
C TYR A 96 -6.46 -21.13 7.68
N GLY A 97 -5.19 -20.70 7.59
CA GLY A 97 -4.00 -21.53 7.78
C GLY A 97 -3.72 -22.52 6.64
N THR A 98 -4.75 -23.05 5.96
CA THR A 98 -4.61 -24.04 4.87
C THR A 98 -5.56 -23.78 3.71
N LEU A 99 -5.17 -24.21 2.51
CA LEU A 99 -6.01 -24.18 1.31
C LEU A 99 -7.27 -25.03 1.43
N LYS A 100 -7.18 -26.19 2.12
CA LYS A 100 -8.33 -27.08 2.33
C LYS A 100 -9.42 -26.40 3.15
N LYS A 101 -9.04 -25.68 4.21
CA LYS A 101 -9.98 -24.91 5.04
C LYS A 101 -10.61 -23.75 4.25
N LEU A 102 -9.84 -23.07 3.39
CA LEU A 102 -10.41 -22.06 2.48
C LEU A 102 -11.45 -22.68 1.53
N ALA A 103 -11.13 -23.80 0.88
CA ALA A 103 -12.05 -24.49 -0.04
C ALA A 103 -13.38 -24.85 0.64
N GLN A 104 -13.31 -25.38 1.86
CA GLN A 104 -14.49 -25.64 2.69
C GLN A 104 -15.25 -24.34 3.02
N ALA A 105 -14.55 -23.28 3.41
CA ALA A 105 -15.17 -22.02 3.80
C ALA A 105 -15.92 -21.33 2.65
N ILE A 106 -15.43 -21.42 1.41
CA ILE A 106 -16.09 -20.89 0.21
C ILE A 106 -16.97 -21.91 -0.51
N ASP A 107 -17.15 -23.11 0.07
CA ASP A 107 -18.01 -24.16 -0.45
C ASP A 107 -17.66 -24.57 -1.90
N ILE A 108 -16.40 -24.96 -2.11
CA ILE A 108 -15.91 -25.55 -3.37
C ILE A 108 -14.99 -26.74 -3.09
N SER A 109 -14.78 -27.59 -4.10
CA SER A 109 -13.83 -28.70 -3.96
C SER A 109 -12.37 -28.22 -3.94
N PRO A 110 -11.46 -28.90 -3.23
CA PRO A 110 -10.03 -28.60 -3.27
C PRO A 110 -9.45 -28.66 -4.69
N GLN A 111 -9.95 -29.57 -5.54
CA GLN A 111 -9.57 -29.65 -6.95
C GLN A 111 -9.96 -28.38 -7.72
N GLN A 112 -11.18 -27.86 -7.52
CA GLN A 112 -11.61 -26.60 -8.13
C GLN A 112 -10.73 -25.43 -7.66
N LEU A 113 -10.43 -25.36 -6.36
CA LEU A 113 -9.54 -24.33 -5.82
C LEU A 113 -8.13 -24.41 -6.45
N HIS A 114 -7.61 -25.62 -6.64
CA HIS A 114 -6.30 -25.84 -7.27
C HIS A 114 -6.24 -25.35 -8.72
N GLN A 115 -7.34 -25.41 -9.47
CA GLN A 115 -7.38 -24.88 -10.85
C GLN A 115 -7.14 -23.36 -10.87
N TYR A 116 -7.69 -22.62 -9.90
CA TYR A 116 -7.46 -21.19 -9.76
C TYR A 116 -6.04 -20.87 -9.29
N ILE A 117 -5.51 -21.68 -8.38
CA ILE A 117 -4.16 -21.48 -7.82
C ILE A 117 -3.06 -21.77 -8.83
N SER A 118 -3.27 -22.75 -9.70
CA SER A 118 -2.32 -23.13 -10.75
C SER A 118 -2.42 -22.26 -12.01
N GLY A 119 -3.37 -21.33 -12.06
CA GLY A 119 -3.60 -20.49 -13.25
C GLY A 119 -4.27 -21.23 -14.42
N LYS A 120 -4.64 -22.50 -14.25
CA LYS A 120 -5.36 -23.29 -15.27
C LYS A 120 -6.76 -22.75 -15.57
N ARG A 121 -7.33 -22.00 -14.62
CA ARG A 121 -8.64 -21.36 -14.75
C ARG A 121 -8.63 -20.03 -14.01
N GLU A 122 -9.23 -19.01 -14.58
CA GLU A 122 -9.45 -17.75 -13.87
C GLU A 122 -10.73 -17.81 -13.01
N PRO A 123 -10.70 -17.25 -11.78
CA PRO A 123 -11.88 -17.18 -10.93
C PRO A 123 -12.92 -16.22 -11.53
N GLY A 124 -14.06 -16.75 -11.94
CA GLY A 124 -15.20 -15.94 -12.39
C GLY A 124 -15.92 -15.24 -11.24
N SER A 125 -16.89 -14.38 -11.59
CA SER A 125 -17.67 -13.54 -10.66
C SER A 125 -18.23 -14.28 -9.45
N LYS A 126 -18.79 -15.50 -9.65
CA LYS A 126 -19.33 -16.33 -8.55
C LYS A 126 -18.26 -16.70 -7.50
N ILE A 127 -17.05 -17.01 -7.94
CA ILE A 127 -15.94 -17.37 -7.04
C ILE A 127 -15.38 -16.14 -6.36
N LEU A 128 -15.24 -15.03 -7.10
CA LEU A 128 -14.84 -13.74 -6.54
C LEU A 128 -15.81 -13.29 -5.44
N LEU A 129 -17.12 -13.41 -5.66
CA LEU A 129 -18.12 -13.07 -4.65
C LEU A 129 -18.01 -13.96 -3.40
N LYS A 130 -17.77 -15.26 -3.58
CA LYS A 130 -17.53 -16.18 -2.45
C LYS A 130 -16.28 -15.80 -1.65
N LEU A 131 -15.21 -15.38 -2.32
CA LEU A 131 -13.99 -14.89 -1.67
C LEU A 131 -14.24 -13.56 -0.94
N LEU A 132 -14.96 -12.64 -1.56
CA LEU A 132 -15.35 -11.35 -0.97
C LEU A 132 -16.18 -11.53 0.30
N ASN A 133 -17.18 -12.41 0.26
CA ASN A 133 -18.02 -12.75 1.42
C ASN A 133 -17.22 -13.39 2.56
N LYS A 134 -16.04 -13.90 2.27
CA LYS A 134 -15.08 -14.41 3.25
C LYS A 134 -14.02 -13.38 3.62
N GLY A 135 -14.20 -12.11 3.28
CA GLY A 135 -13.32 -11.00 3.61
C GLY A 135 -12.03 -10.97 2.80
N CYS A 136 -12.03 -11.50 1.58
CA CYS A 136 -10.94 -11.31 0.64
C CYS A 136 -11.12 -9.97 -0.09
N ASP A 137 -10.11 -9.11 -0.07
CA ASP A 137 -10.08 -7.91 -0.91
C ASP A 137 -9.88 -8.34 -2.38
N ILE A 138 -10.91 -8.17 -3.19
CA ILE A 138 -10.89 -8.54 -4.60
C ILE A 138 -10.00 -7.62 -5.43
N ASN A 139 -9.89 -6.34 -5.06
CA ASN A 139 -8.99 -5.41 -5.73
C ASN A 139 -7.54 -5.87 -5.52
N TRP A 140 -7.16 -6.19 -4.28
CA TRP A 140 -5.86 -6.78 -4.00
C TRP A 140 -5.65 -8.12 -4.71
N LEU A 141 -6.66 -8.99 -4.70
CA LEU A 141 -6.60 -10.30 -5.34
C LEU A 141 -6.33 -10.23 -6.85
N LEU A 142 -6.91 -9.26 -7.55
CA LEU A 142 -6.79 -9.12 -9.00
C LEU A 142 -5.60 -8.24 -9.41
N SER A 143 -5.40 -7.11 -8.73
CA SER A 143 -4.35 -6.14 -9.08
C SER A 143 -2.98 -6.47 -8.49
N GLY A 144 -2.94 -7.16 -7.33
CA GLY A 144 -1.71 -7.34 -6.55
C GLY A 144 -1.20 -6.07 -5.87
N SER A 145 -1.92 -4.96 -5.96
CA SER A 145 -1.72 -3.77 -5.12
C SER A 145 -2.67 -3.81 -3.93
N GLU A 146 -2.13 -3.67 -2.72
CA GLU A 146 -2.95 -3.43 -1.53
C GLU A 146 -3.67 -2.10 -1.72
N SER A 147 -4.99 -2.08 -1.46
CA SER A 147 -5.73 -0.84 -1.47
C SER A 147 -5.37 -0.04 -0.20
N LEU A 148 -5.29 1.29 -0.31
CA LEU A 148 -5.13 2.17 0.85
C LEU A 148 -6.24 1.94 1.90
N GLU A 149 -7.41 1.50 1.43
CA GLU A 149 -8.54 1.10 2.25
C GLU A 149 -8.23 -0.14 3.11
N TYR A 150 -7.52 -1.14 2.56
CA TYR A 150 -7.11 -2.33 3.31
C TYR A 150 -6.20 -1.99 4.48
N HIS A 151 -5.19 -1.14 4.27
CA HIS A 151 -4.31 -0.70 5.36
C HIS A 151 -5.06 0.06 6.46
N LYS A 152 -6.03 0.88 6.06
CA LYS A 152 -6.87 1.62 7.00
C LYS A 152 -7.76 0.66 7.80
N ILE A 153 -8.38 -0.32 7.15
CA ILE A 153 -9.19 -1.35 7.81
C ILE A 153 -8.33 -2.19 8.78
N GLU A 154 -7.17 -2.68 8.35
CA GLU A 154 -6.30 -3.51 9.22
C GLU A 154 -5.81 -2.73 10.45
N LYS A 155 -5.51 -1.43 10.30
CA LYS A 155 -5.15 -0.57 11.43
C LYS A 155 -6.33 -0.38 12.39
N LEU A 156 -7.54 -0.14 11.86
CA LEU A 156 -8.75 0.01 12.65
C LEU A 156 -9.11 -1.29 13.39
N GLU A 157 -8.96 -2.46 12.76
CA GLU A 157 -9.18 -3.77 13.39
C GLU A 157 -8.21 -4.01 14.56
N LYS A 158 -6.93 -3.65 14.40
CA LYS A 158 -5.93 -3.75 15.48
C LYS A 158 -6.26 -2.81 16.64
N GLU A 159 -6.69 -1.58 16.34
CA GLU A 159 -7.12 -0.63 17.37
C GLU A 159 -8.35 -1.14 18.13
N LEU A 160 -9.34 -1.70 17.42
CA LEU A 160 -10.51 -2.32 18.05
C LEU A 160 -10.14 -3.49 18.97
N HIS A 161 -9.26 -4.38 18.54
CA HIS A 161 -8.80 -5.49 19.38
C HIS A 161 -8.16 -5.00 20.66
N LYS A 162 -7.29 -3.99 20.56
CA LYS A 162 -6.61 -3.39 21.72
C LYS A 162 -7.60 -2.74 22.68
N LEU A 163 -8.63 -2.07 22.16
CA LEU A 163 -9.69 -1.48 22.97
C LEU A 163 -10.52 -2.55 23.69
N GLN A 164 -10.83 -3.67 23.03
CA GLN A 164 -11.53 -4.80 23.66
C GLN A 164 -10.71 -5.42 24.79
N GLU A 165 -9.42 -5.67 24.57
CA GLU A 165 -8.52 -6.18 25.62
C GLU A 165 -8.46 -5.24 26.83
N ASN A 166 -8.38 -3.94 26.60
CA ASN A 166 -8.39 -2.95 27.67
C ASN A 166 -9.71 -2.97 28.46
N LEU A 167 -10.85 -3.11 27.78
CA LEU A 167 -12.16 -3.22 28.43
C LEU A 167 -12.27 -4.50 29.27
N ASP A 168 -11.76 -5.62 28.76
CA ASP A 168 -11.73 -6.89 29.50
C ASP A 168 -10.87 -6.78 30.76
N GLN A 169 -9.72 -6.11 30.67
CA GLN A 169 -8.87 -5.83 31.83
C GLN A 169 -9.60 -4.96 32.86
N ILE A 170 -10.24 -3.87 32.44
CA ILE A 170 -11.03 -3.00 33.33
C ILE A 170 -12.17 -3.79 34.00
N SER A 171 -12.90 -4.61 33.24
CA SER A 171 -13.95 -5.49 33.75
C SER A 171 -13.43 -6.46 34.81
N SER A 172 -12.26 -7.05 34.59
CA SER A 172 -11.63 -7.96 35.56
C SER A 172 -11.22 -7.25 36.86
N ILE A 173 -10.73 -6.01 36.76
CA ILE A 173 -10.34 -5.19 37.92
C ILE A 173 -11.58 -4.79 38.73
N ILE A 174 -12.67 -4.41 38.05
CA ILE A 174 -13.94 -4.06 38.71
C ILE A 174 -14.51 -5.28 39.46
N LYS A 175 -14.54 -6.46 38.82
CA LYS A 175 -14.99 -7.69 39.49
C LYS A 175 -14.17 -8.03 40.74
N ASN A 176 -12.87 -7.79 40.72
CA ASN A 176 -11.99 -8.04 41.87
C ASN A 176 -12.10 -6.98 42.98
N LYS A 177 -12.68 -5.80 42.71
CA LYS A 177 -12.86 -4.71 43.68
C LYS A 177 -14.24 -4.70 44.36
N VAL A 178 -15.17 -5.53 43.90
CA VAL A 178 -16.56 -5.61 44.41
C VAL A 178 -16.73 -6.81 45.38
N LEU A 179 -15.62 -7.40 45.85
CA LEU A 179 -15.55 -8.27 47.03
C LEU A 179 -14.95 -7.48 48.20
#